data_AF-A0A1V2LBL1-F1
#
_entry.id   AF-A0A1V2LBL1-F1
#
_cell.length_a   1.000
_cell.length_b   1.000
_cell.length_c   1.000
_cell.angle_alpha   90.00
_cell.angle_beta   90.00
_cell.angle_gamma   90.00
#
_symmetry.space_group_name_H-M   'P 1'
#
loop_
_entity.id
_entity.type
_entity.pdbx_description
1 polymer ?
#
loop_
_entity_poly.entity_id
_entity_poly.type
_entity_poly.pdbx_seq_one_letter_code
_entity_poly.pdbx_strand_id
1 'polypeptide(L)'
;MHPTLIQDDESHKQLSAVDYYFLDEEGGSFKVCLQFDPYFLVMCPPGKETELEEWLRRTLENTVKTITTIQKEDLDLANHLTGKKRTLVKLEFNNISDLLDARRVLQPYIKKNKEKKESNDIYKSANLNYNSIMKDNSENDDLLMDIEETENIDFKYTDASELMLDLREYDVPYHVRVSIDQNIRVGKWYDVEVTPSNTVITEDTEKIAFADPVVLAFDIETTKAPLKFPDSSIDQIMMISYMIDGDGFLITNRSIISEDIQDFEY
;
A
#
# COMPACT_ATOMS: atom_id res chain seq x y z
N MET A 1 3.15 1.35 -15.21
CA MET A 1 2.59 2.33 -14.25
C MET A 1 3.59 2.58 -13.16
N HIS A 2 3.86 3.84 -12.80
CA HIS A 2 4.87 4.19 -11.79
C HIS A 2 4.39 5.33 -10.89
N PRO A 3 4.69 5.28 -9.58
CA PRO A 3 4.38 6.39 -8.68
C PRO A 3 5.22 7.62 -9.07
N THR A 4 4.60 8.79 -8.98
CA THR A 4 5.21 10.09 -9.30
C THR A 4 4.67 11.18 -8.36
N LEU A 5 5.24 12.38 -8.47
CA LEU A 5 4.78 13.56 -7.76
C LEU A 5 4.41 14.63 -8.78
N ILE A 6 3.24 15.24 -8.60
CA ILE A 6 2.80 16.41 -9.35
C ILE A 6 2.83 17.62 -8.43
N GLN A 7 3.15 18.79 -8.98
CA GLN A 7 3.09 20.04 -8.24
C GLN A 7 1.71 20.65 -8.48
N ASP A 8 1.02 20.99 -7.40
CA ASP A 8 -0.22 21.74 -7.48
C ASP A 8 0.08 23.21 -7.79
N ASP A 9 -0.57 23.76 -8.82
CA ASP A 9 -0.35 25.13 -9.28
C ASP A 9 -0.87 26.17 -8.26
N GLU A 10 -1.88 25.82 -7.47
CA GLU A 10 -2.49 26.73 -6.49
C GLU A 10 -1.79 26.69 -5.13
N SER A 11 -1.55 25.48 -4.58
CA SER A 11 -0.99 25.35 -3.23
C SER A 11 0.53 25.19 -3.18
N HIS A 12 1.20 25.04 -4.35
CA HIS A 12 2.61 24.67 -4.48
C HIS A 12 3.01 23.40 -3.71
N LYS A 13 2.04 22.60 -3.25
CA LYS A 13 2.30 21.34 -2.57
C LYS A 13 2.56 20.24 -3.58
N GLN A 14 3.39 19.28 -3.18
CA GLN A 14 3.60 18.06 -3.95
C GLN A 14 2.47 17.09 -3.63
N LEU A 15 1.75 16.69 -4.67
CA LEU A 15 0.70 15.68 -4.60
C LEU A 15 1.23 14.36 -5.16
N SER A 16 0.88 13.25 -4.53
CA SER A 16 1.16 11.93 -5.08
C SER A 16 0.21 11.59 -6.22
N ALA A 17 0.78 10.99 -7.25
CA ALA A 17 0.07 10.54 -8.44
C ALA A 17 0.74 9.28 -9.02
N VAL A 18 0.08 8.63 -9.98
CA VAL A 18 0.62 7.48 -10.71
C VAL A 18 0.63 7.79 -12.20
N ASP A 19 1.79 7.67 -12.81
CA ASP A 19 1.96 7.72 -14.26
C ASP A 19 1.56 6.38 -14.89
N TYR A 20 0.64 6.43 -15.82
CA TYR A 20 0.21 5.33 -16.68
C TYR A 20 0.71 5.56 -18.10
N TYR A 21 1.23 4.50 -18.72
CA TYR A 21 1.83 4.51 -20.05
C TYR A 21 0.97 3.64 -20.94
N PHE A 22 0.51 4.20 -22.06
CA PHE A 22 -0.42 3.57 -22.98
C PHE A 22 0.20 3.48 -24.37
N LEU A 23 -0.19 2.42 -25.08
CA LEU A 23 -0.01 2.30 -26.53
C LEU A 23 -1.36 2.63 -27.15
N ASP A 24 -1.36 3.46 -28.18
CA ASP A 24 -2.56 3.75 -28.95
C ASP A 24 -2.77 2.73 -30.08
N GLU A 25 -3.93 2.78 -30.72
CA GLU A 25 -4.28 1.89 -31.84
C GLU A 25 -3.54 2.22 -33.14
N GLU A 26 -2.96 3.41 -33.24
CA GLU A 26 -2.24 3.90 -34.42
C GLU A 26 -0.74 3.54 -34.36
N GLY A 27 -0.29 2.86 -33.29
CA GLY A 27 1.10 2.47 -33.06
C GLY A 27 1.96 3.54 -32.35
N GLY A 28 1.35 4.62 -31.90
CA GLY A 28 1.94 5.60 -31.02
C GLY A 28 1.85 5.22 -29.54
N SER A 29 2.33 6.12 -28.69
CA SER A 29 2.27 5.96 -27.25
C SER A 29 2.05 7.30 -26.56
N PHE A 30 1.39 7.26 -25.42
CA PHE A 30 1.16 8.45 -24.60
C PHE A 30 1.20 8.09 -23.11
N LYS A 31 1.39 9.12 -22.28
CA LYS A 31 1.43 8.98 -20.82
C LYS A 31 0.37 9.86 -20.20
N VAL A 32 -0.31 9.34 -19.19
CA VAL A 32 -1.29 10.10 -18.39
C VAL A 32 -0.97 9.94 -16.91
N CYS A 33 -1.17 11.00 -16.14
CA CYS A 33 -0.91 11.03 -14.71
C CYS A 33 -2.22 11.10 -13.93
N LEU A 34 -2.45 10.13 -13.04
CA LEU A 34 -3.64 10.08 -12.18
C LEU A 34 -3.27 10.48 -10.76
N GLN A 35 -3.78 11.62 -10.31
CA GLN A 35 -3.64 12.06 -8.92
C GLN A 35 -4.54 11.23 -8.01
N PHE A 36 -3.98 10.77 -6.88
CA PHE A 36 -4.76 10.04 -5.88
C PHE A 36 -4.17 10.26 -4.49
N ASP A 37 -4.99 10.60 -3.50
CA ASP A 37 -4.52 10.86 -2.14
C ASP A 37 -4.12 9.54 -1.44
N PRO A 38 -2.87 9.38 -0.99
CA PRO A 38 -2.49 8.23 -0.15
C PRO A 38 -3.30 8.23 1.15
N TYR A 39 -3.65 7.04 1.65
CA TYR A 39 -4.34 6.91 2.93
C TYR A 39 -3.99 5.64 3.67
N PHE A 40 -4.23 5.66 4.98
CA PHE A 40 -4.31 4.46 5.81
C PHE A 40 -5.43 4.62 6.85
N LEU A 41 -5.72 3.54 7.58
CA LEU A 41 -6.84 3.47 8.51
C LEU A 41 -6.35 3.32 9.95
N VAL A 42 -7.04 3.95 10.89
CA VAL A 42 -6.81 3.82 12.33
C VAL A 42 -8.02 3.15 12.96
N MET A 43 -7.77 2.14 13.77
CA MET A 43 -8.80 1.39 14.48
C MET A 43 -9.13 2.06 15.83
N CYS A 44 -10.43 2.26 16.08
CA CYS A 44 -10.96 2.95 17.26
C CYS A 44 -11.99 2.07 17.98
N PRO A 45 -12.17 2.20 19.32
CA PRO A 45 -13.34 1.70 20.03
C PRO A 45 -14.65 2.33 19.51
N PRO A 46 -15.77 1.59 19.52
CA PRO A 46 -17.05 2.11 19.06
C PRO A 46 -17.53 3.28 19.94
N GLY A 47 -18.02 4.35 19.32
CA GLY A 47 -18.59 5.52 20.00
C GLY A 47 -17.56 6.55 20.49
N LYS A 48 -16.28 6.36 20.16
CA LYS A 48 -15.15 7.25 20.53
C LYS A 48 -14.43 7.85 19.32
N GLU A 49 -15.03 7.76 18.14
CA GLU A 49 -14.44 8.18 16.88
C GLU A 49 -14.20 9.69 16.83
N THR A 50 -15.15 10.51 17.29
CA THR A 50 -15.04 11.97 17.31
C THR A 50 -13.88 12.45 18.18
N GLU A 51 -13.70 11.84 19.35
CA GLU A 51 -12.62 12.17 20.29
C GLU A 51 -11.25 11.84 19.69
N LEU A 52 -11.15 10.69 19.00
CA LEU A 52 -9.94 10.30 18.27
C LEU A 52 -9.67 11.21 17.06
N GLU A 53 -10.70 11.58 16.30
CA GLU A 53 -10.58 12.47 15.14
C GLU A 53 -10.03 13.84 15.55
N GLU A 54 -10.57 14.45 16.61
CA GLU A 54 -10.10 15.74 17.12
C GLU A 54 -8.63 15.68 17.56
N TRP A 55 -8.25 14.59 18.23
CA TRP A 55 -6.87 14.37 18.63
C TRP A 55 -5.94 14.22 17.42
N LEU A 56 -6.30 13.37 16.46
CA LEU A 56 -5.52 13.15 15.23
C LEU A 56 -5.37 14.46 14.43
N ARG A 57 -6.43 15.27 14.35
CA ARG A 57 -6.41 16.57 13.67
C ARG A 57 -5.44 17.55 14.32
N ARG A 58 -5.35 17.57 15.65
CA ARG A 58 -4.39 18.40 16.41
C ARG A 58 -2.96 17.88 16.31
N THR A 59 -2.77 16.55 16.39
CA THR A 59 -1.44 15.95 16.38
C THR A 59 -0.81 15.93 14.99
N LEU A 60 -1.61 15.78 13.93
CA LEU A 60 -1.15 15.65 12.54
C LEU A 60 -1.45 16.87 11.67
N GLU A 61 -1.73 18.03 12.26
CA GLU A 61 -2.19 19.26 11.57
C GLU A 61 -1.37 19.63 10.32
N ASN A 62 -0.05 19.37 10.34
CA ASN A 62 0.85 19.70 9.24
C ASN A 62 0.96 18.63 8.15
N THR A 63 0.47 17.40 8.40
CA THR A 63 0.65 16.23 7.51
C THR A 63 -0.66 15.73 6.92
N VAL A 64 -1.74 15.73 7.71
CA VAL A 64 -3.03 15.18 7.28
C VAL A 64 -3.78 16.16 6.39
N LYS A 65 -4.26 15.69 5.24
CA LYS A 65 -5.12 16.46 4.34
C LYS A 65 -6.56 16.41 4.82
N THR A 66 -7.08 15.21 5.06
CA THR A 66 -8.48 15.00 5.42
C THR A 66 -8.61 13.78 6.33
N ILE A 67 -9.54 13.85 7.28
CA ILE A 67 -9.87 12.76 8.19
C ILE A 67 -11.35 12.44 7.97
N THR A 68 -11.68 11.18 7.72
CA THR A 68 -13.06 10.71 7.54
C THR A 68 -13.30 9.43 8.33
N THR A 69 -14.51 9.25 8.84
CA THR A 69 -14.90 7.99 9.49
C THR A 69 -15.56 7.07 8.48
N ILE A 70 -15.06 5.84 8.35
CA ILE A 70 -15.56 4.82 7.43
C ILE A 70 -15.93 3.54 8.18
N GLN A 71 -16.81 2.74 7.59
CA GLN A 71 -17.16 1.42 8.11
C GLN A 71 -16.67 0.35 7.13
N LYS A 72 -15.89 -0.61 7.62
CA LYS A 72 -15.44 -1.78 6.84
C LYS A 72 -15.81 -3.07 7.54
N GLU A 73 -15.97 -4.12 6.75
CA GLU A 73 -16.17 -5.47 7.29
C GLU A 73 -14.85 -5.98 7.86
N ASP A 74 -14.92 -6.54 9.07
CA ASP A 74 -13.79 -7.12 9.78
C ASP A 74 -14.07 -8.61 9.97
N LEU A 75 -13.43 -9.44 9.14
CA LEU A 75 -13.63 -10.90 9.14
C LEU A 75 -13.10 -11.56 10.42
N ASP A 76 -12.26 -10.87 11.19
CA ASP A 76 -11.72 -11.38 12.45
C ASP A 76 -12.72 -11.24 13.62
N LEU A 77 -13.84 -10.53 13.43
CA LEU A 77 -14.89 -10.44 14.44
C LEU A 77 -15.69 -11.75 14.51
N ALA A 78 -15.89 -12.30 15.71
CA ALA A 78 -16.67 -13.54 15.91
C ALA A 78 -18.08 -13.49 15.30
N ASN A 79 -18.65 -12.29 15.14
CA ASN A 79 -19.97 -12.04 14.56
C ASN A 79 -19.92 -11.42 13.15
N HIS A 80 -18.84 -11.60 12.37
CA HIS A 80 -18.73 -11.01 11.03
C HIS A 80 -19.81 -11.52 10.06
N LEU A 81 -20.28 -12.76 10.24
CA LEU A 81 -21.38 -13.36 9.46
C LEU A 81 -22.74 -12.68 9.68
N THR A 82 -22.91 -11.91 10.78
CA THR A 82 -24.13 -11.12 11.01
C THR A 82 -24.05 -9.72 10.37
N GLY A 83 -23.02 -9.44 9.54
CA GLY A 83 -22.86 -8.16 8.85
C GLY A 83 -22.40 -7.01 9.74
N LYS A 84 -21.87 -7.29 10.95
CA LYS A 84 -21.36 -6.24 11.84
C LYS A 84 -20.10 -5.62 11.21
N LYS A 85 -20.19 -4.34 10.86
CA LYS A 85 -19.06 -3.55 10.35
C LYS A 85 -18.31 -2.91 11.51
N ARG A 86 -17.01 -2.73 11.32
CA ARG A 86 -16.15 -2.02 12.26
C ARG A 86 -15.93 -0.60 11.77
N THR A 87 -16.08 0.35 12.68
CA THR A 87 -15.78 1.76 12.41
C THR A 87 -14.27 1.98 12.45
N LEU A 88 -13.74 2.66 11.44
CA LEU A 88 -12.34 2.99 11.26
C LEU A 88 -12.22 4.47 10.88
N VAL A 89 -11.13 5.10 11.31
CA VAL A 89 -10.82 6.49 10.93
C VAL A 89 -9.83 6.45 9.77
N LYS A 90 -10.24 6.94 8.60
CA LYS A 90 -9.40 7.07 7.40
C LYS A 90 -8.66 8.39 7.44
N LEU A 91 -7.33 8.32 7.30
CA LEU A 91 -6.44 9.48 7.21
C LEU A 91 -5.92 9.58 5.78
N GLU A 92 -6.23 10.69 5.11
CA GLU A 92 -5.80 11.01 3.75
C GLU A 92 -4.67 12.05 3.78
N PHE A 93 -3.70 11.89 2.90
CA PHE A 93 -2.48 12.70 2.84
C PHE A 93 -2.31 13.31 1.44
N ASN A 94 -1.52 14.37 1.31
CA ASN A 94 -1.21 14.94 0.00
C ASN A 94 -0.18 14.08 -0.75
N ASN A 95 0.80 13.54 -0.03
CA ASN A 95 1.86 12.71 -0.59
C ASN A 95 2.30 11.56 0.34
N ILE A 96 3.10 10.64 -0.22
CA ILE A 96 3.62 9.48 0.51
C ILE A 96 4.55 9.87 1.67
N SER A 97 5.28 11.00 1.56
CA SER A 97 6.17 11.45 2.64
C SER A 97 5.37 11.82 3.89
N ASP A 98 4.31 12.62 3.72
CA ASP A 98 3.40 13.02 4.79
C ASP A 98 2.78 11.79 5.48
N LEU A 99 2.39 10.78 4.68
CA LEU A 99 1.87 9.51 5.20
C LEU A 99 2.90 8.79 6.07
N LEU A 100 4.16 8.70 5.61
CA LEU A 100 5.23 8.01 6.34
C LEU A 100 5.63 8.77 7.62
N ASP A 101 5.60 10.10 7.59
CA ASP A 101 5.87 10.94 8.75
C ASP A 101 4.75 10.81 9.79
N ALA A 102 3.48 10.85 9.37
CA ALA A 102 2.34 10.56 10.23
C ALA A 102 2.46 9.15 10.85
N ARG A 103 2.86 8.15 10.07
CA ARG A 103 3.11 6.80 10.57
C ARG A 103 4.18 6.77 11.67
N ARG A 104 5.30 7.47 11.48
CA ARG A 104 6.37 7.55 12.50
C ARG A 104 5.87 8.19 13.80
N VAL A 105 4.98 9.17 13.70
CA VAL A 105 4.39 9.83 14.88
C VAL A 105 3.41 8.89 15.60
N LEU A 106 2.56 8.16 14.88
CA LEU A 106 1.50 7.33 15.49
C LEU A 106 1.98 5.96 16.01
N GLN A 107 2.98 5.34 15.38
CA GLN A 107 3.45 4.00 15.74
C GLN A 107 3.85 3.83 17.22
N PRO A 108 4.59 4.77 17.85
CA PRO A 108 4.95 4.67 19.27
C PRO A 108 3.74 4.63 20.20
N TYR A 109 2.69 5.42 19.93
CA TYR A 109 1.47 5.44 20.72
C TYR A 109 0.75 4.09 20.66
N ILE A 110 0.63 3.52 19.46
CA ILE A 110 -0.04 2.24 19.25
C ILE A 110 0.71 1.10 19.92
N LYS A 111 2.05 1.10 19.85
CA LYS A 111 2.88 0.13 20.56
C LYS A 111 2.65 0.21 22.08
N LYS A 112 2.67 1.41 22.65
CA LYS A 112 2.41 1.65 24.07
C LYS A 112 1.00 1.22 24.49
N ASN A 113 0.00 1.49 23.66
CA ASN A 113 -1.39 1.11 23.92
C ASN A 113 -1.58 -0.42 23.89
N LYS A 114 -0.93 -1.12 22.95
CA LYS A 114 -0.93 -2.59 22.89
C LYS A 114 -0.29 -3.21 24.13
N GLU A 115 0.89 -2.74 24.53
CA GLU A 115 1.59 -3.22 25.74
C GLU A 115 0.77 -2.98 27.03
N LYS A 116 0.10 -1.82 27.14
CA LYS A 116 -0.79 -1.50 28.28
C LYS A 116 -2.01 -2.42 28.31
N LYS A 117 -2.58 -2.73 27.14
CA LYS A 117 -3.74 -3.64 27.02
C LYS A 117 -3.36 -5.07 27.39
N GLU A 118 -2.25 -5.59 26.84
CA GLU A 118 -1.75 -6.93 27.16
C GLU A 118 -1.44 -7.09 28.65
N SER A 119 -0.78 -6.11 29.26
CA SER A 119 -0.50 -6.11 30.70
C SER A 119 -1.80 -6.18 31.51
N ASN A 120 -2.80 -5.37 31.17
CA ASN A 120 -4.10 -5.37 31.85
C ASN A 120 -4.88 -6.68 31.65
N ASP A 121 -4.82 -7.29 30.47
CA ASP A 121 -5.50 -8.57 30.20
C ASP A 121 -4.84 -9.72 31.00
N ILE A 122 -3.52 -9.69 31.19
CA ILE A 122 -2.81 -10.63 32.08
C ILE A 122 -3.25 -10.44 33.55
N TYR A 123 -3.33 -9.19 34.04
CA TYR A 123 -3.80 -8.93 35.40
C TYR A 123 -5.27 -9.35 35.60
N LYS A 124 -6.14 -9.11 34.61
CA LYS A 124 -7.55 -9.51 34.67
C LYS A 124 -7.72 -11.03 34.64
N SER A 125 -7.02 -11.73 33.75
CA SER A 125 -7.08 -13.20 33.67
C SER A 125 -6.53 -13.85 34.95
N ALA A 126 -5.48 -13.29 35.54
CA ALA A 126 -4.99 -13.73 36.86
C ALA A 126 -6.01 -13.49 37.97
N ASN A 127 -6.73 -12.36 37.97
CA ASN A 127 -7.74 -12.03 38.97
C ASN A 127 -9.03 -12.87 38.80
N LEU A 128 -9.41 -13.19 37.56
CA LEU A 128 -10.50 -14.13 37.25
C LEU A 128 -10.17 -15.55 37.70
N ASN A 129 -8.94 -16.01 37.48
CA ASN A 129 -8.48 -17.30 38.02
C ASN A 129 -8.47 -17.31 39.56
N TYR A 130 -8.12 -16.19 40.20
CA TYR A 130 -8.17 -16.07 41.66
C TYR A 130 -9.60 -16.12 42.22
N ASN A 131 -10.55 -15.45 41.56
CA ASN A 131 -11.96 -15.49 41.92
C ASN A 131 -12.62 -16.85 41.61
N SER A 132 -12.18 -17.55 40.57
CA SER A 132 -12.64 -18.91 40.26
C SER A 132 -12.16 -19.94 41.28
N ILE A 133 -10.98 -19.76 41.89
CA ILE A 133 -10.43 -20.67 42.90
C ILE A 133 -11.02 -20.40 44.30
N MET A 134 -11.51 -19.18 44.57
CA MET A 134 -12.12 -18.83 45.85
C MET A 134 -13.62 -19.16 45.95
N LYS A 135 -14.23 -19.70 44.88
CA LYS A 135 -15.67 -20.04 44.85
C LYS A 135 -15.94 -21.54 45.03
N ASP A 136 -15.10 -22.22 45.81
CA ASP A 136 -15.18 -23.68 46.04
C ASP A 136 -15.71 -24.05 47.43
N ASN A 137 -16.61 -23.25 48.01
CA ASN A 137 -17.33 -23.60 49.25
C ASN A 137 -18.67 -22.86 49.38
N SER A 138 -19.72 -23.33 48.68
CA SER A 138 -21.06 -23.51 49.28
C SER A 138 -21.96 -24.24 48.28
N GLU A 139 -22.28 -25.49 48.57
CA GLU A 139 -23.39 -26.23 47.96
C GLU A 139 -24.70 -25.53 48.32
N ASN A 140 -25.27 -24.78 47.37
CA ASN A 140 -26.69 -24.74 47.00
C ASN A 140 -27.03 -23.46 46.23
N ASP A 141 -27.97 -23.68 45.32
CA ASP A 141 -29.02 -22.77 44.89
C ASP A 141 -28.94 -22.23 43.46
N ASP A 142 -30.08 -22.41 42.79
CA ASP A 142 -30.46 -21.97 41.46
C ASP A 142 -29.96 -20.56 41.18
N LEU A 143 -29.12 -20.39 40.16
CA LEU A 143 -28.94 -19.13 39.40
C LEU A 143 -28.09 -19.43 38.14
N LEU A 144 -28.63 -20.29 37.27
CA LEU A 144 -28.29 -20.25 35.84
C LEU A 144 -29.18 -19.18 35.19
N MET A 145 -28.88 -17.91 35.49
CA MET A 145 -29.44 -16.76 34.78
C MET A 145 -28.31 -16.07 34.04
N ASP A 146 -28.41 -16.09 32.72
CA ASP A 146 -28.10 -15.00 31.82
C ASP A 146 -26.78 -14.27 32.11
N ILE A 147 -25.68 -14.83 31.62
CA ILE A 147 -24.55 -13.99 31.21
C ILE A 147 -24.99 -13.32 29.90
N GLU A 148 -25.80 -12.28 30.04
CA GLU A 148 -25.93 -11.25 29.01
C GLU A 148 -24.50 -10.76 28.71
N GLU A 149 -24.08 -10.89 27.45
CA GLU A 149 -22.85 -10.32 26.89
C GLU A 149 -22.91 -8.76 26.86
N THR A 150 -23.19 -8.16 28.01
CA THR A 150 -23.13 -6.72 28.27
C THR A 150 -21.98 -6.40 29.22
N GLU A 151 -20.82 -7.01 29.01
CA GLU A 151 -19.57 -6.51 29.57
C GLU A 151 -19.03 -5.35 28.71
N ASN A 152 -19.78 -4.24 28.68
CA ASN A 152 -19.19 -2.91 28.54
C ASN A 152 -18.40 -2.63 29.82
N ILE A 153 -17.24 -3.29 29.97
CA ILE A 153 -16.26 -2.91 30.97
C ILE A 153 -15.67 -1.58 30.47
N ASP A 154 -16.15 -0.48 31.05
CA ASP A 154 -15.64 0.88 30.87
C ASP A 154 -14.11 0.88 30.99
N PHE A 155 -13.42 0.70 29.87
CA PHE A 155 -12.03 1.08 29.73
C PHE A 155 -12.04 2.60 29.85
N LYS A 156 -11.67 3.11 31.03
CA LYS A 156 -11.58 4.55 31.27
C LYS A 156 -10.33 5.04 30.53
N TYR A 157 -10.49 5.30 29.24
CA TYR A 157 -9.48 5.97 28.43
C TYR A 157 -9.22 7.34 29.08
N THR A 158 -8.02 7.52 29.60
CA THR A 158 -7.65 8.76 30.30
C THR A 158 -7.14 9.84 29.35
N ASP A 159 -6.71 9.43 28.15
CA ASP A 159 -6.20 10.30 27.10
C ASP A 159 -6.71 9.81 25.74
N ALA A 160 -7.03 10.72 24.83
CA ALA A 160 -7.55 10.41 23.51
C ALA A 160 -6.53 9.61 22.66
N SER A 161 -5.24 9.73 22.99
CA SER A 161 -4.19 8.92 22.37
C SER A 161 -4.32 7.42 22.66
N GLU A 162 -4.98 7.03 23.76
CA GLU A 162 -5.22 5.63 24.15
C GLU A 162 -6.35 4.96 23.35
N LEU A 163 -7.13 5.76 22.60
CA LEU A 163 -8.21 5.28 21.73
C LEU A 163 -7.67 4.64 20.44
N MET A 164 -6.40 4.86 20.09
CA MET A 164 -5.79 4.20 18.93
C MET A 164 -5.44 2.75 19.25
N LEU A 165 -6.20 1.82 18.65
CA LEU A 165 -6.00 0.38 18.86
C LEU A 165 -4.95 -0.21 17.91
N ASP A 166 -5.04 0.15 16.62
CA ASP A 166 -4.13 -0.35 15.60
C ASP A 166 -4.10 0.53 14.34
N LEU A 167 -3.04 0.41 13.54
CA LEU A 167 -3.01 0.92 12.17
C LEU A 167 -3.36 -0.22 11.20
N ARG A 168 -4.20 0.08 10.21
CA ARG A 168 -4.61 -0.85 9.16
C ARG A 168 -4.27 -0.29 7.80
N GLU A 169 -3.83 -1.17 6.92
CA GLU A 169 -3.47 -0.87 5.52
C GLU A 169 -2.41 0.25 5.37
N TYR A 170 -1.51 0.40 6.35
CA TYR A 170 -0.48 1.45 6.38
C TYR A 170 0.78 1.13 5.56
N ASP A 171 0.89 -0.10 5.09
CA ASP A 171 2.05 -0.68 4.39
C ASP A 171 1.74 -1.07 2.94
N VAL A 172 0.55 -0.74 2.45
CA VAL A 172 0.17 -0.96 1.05
C VAL A 172 0.98 -0.01 0.15
N PRO A 173 1.76 -0.53 -0.82
CA PRO A 173 2.48 0.31 -1.75
C PRO A 173 1.53 1.24 -2.52
N TYR A 174 1.90 2.51 -2.66
CA TYR A 174 0.99 3.52 -3.20
C TYR A 174 0.45 3.20 -4.60
N HIS A 175 1.30 2.75 -5.54
CA HIS A 175 0.83 2.36 -6.88
C HIS A 175 -0.13 1.16 -6.85
N VAL A 176 0.05 0.23 -5.89
CA VAL A 176 -0.87 -0.90 -5.67
C VAL A 176 -2.20 -0.39 -5.13
N ARG A 177 -2.17 0.54 -4.17
CA ARG A 177 -3.39 1.20 -3.66
C ARG A 177 -4.21 1.81 -4.79
N VAL A 178 -3.59 2.68 -5.60
CA VAL A 178 -4.29 3.35 -6.71
C VAL A 178 -4.84 2.34 -7.71
N SER A 179 -4.05 1.32 -8.05
CA SER A 179 -4.48 0.24 -8.94
C SER A 179 -5.69 -0.52 -8.38
N ILE A 180 -5.72 -0.86 -7.09
CA ILE A 180 -6.84 -1.56 -6.46
C ILE A 180 -8.08 -0.66 -6.43
N ASP A 181 -7.96 0.53 -5.87
CA ASP A 181 -9.08 1.42 -5.59
C ASP A 181 -9.74 1.97 -6.87
N GLN A 182 -8.94 2.24 -7.90
CA GLN A 182 -9.43 2.67 -9.22
C GLN A 182 -9.72 1.49 -10.16
N ASN A 183 -9.46 0.26 -9.71
CA ASN A 183 -9.59 -0.97 -10.49
C ASN A 183 -8.82 -0.97 -11.83
N ILE A 184 -7.67 -0.29 -11.89
CA ILE A 184 -6.84 -0.22 -13.10
C ILE A 184 -5.81 -1.35 -13.08
N ARG A 185 -5.67 -2.07 -14.19
CA ARG A 185 -4.74 -3.19 -14.41
C ARG A 185 -3.98 -3.02 -15.73
N VAL A 186 -2.68 -3.26 -15.69
CA VAL A 186 -1.81 -3.27 -16.89
C VAL A 186 -2.22 -4.41 -17.82
N GLY A 187 -2.15 -4.18 -19.13
CA GLY A 187 -2.52 -5.16 -20.16
C GLY A 187 -3.99 -5.13 -20.58
N LYS A 188 -4.80 -4.25 -20.01
CA LYS A 188 -6.17 -3.99 -20.49
C LYS A 188 -6.22 -2.69 -21.30
N TRP A 189 -7.27 -2.56 -22.09
CA TRP A 189 -7.59 -1.33 -22.82
C TRP A 189 -8.39 -0.36 -21.95
N TYR A 190 -8.12 0.93 -22.12
CA TYR A 190 -8.81 1.99 -21.40
C TYR A 190 -9.05 3.19 -22.30
N ASP A 191 -10.23 3.79 -22.13
CA ASP A 191 -10.52 5.14 -22.61
C ASP A 191 -10.07 6.14 -21.55
N VAL A 192 -9.25 7.10 -21.97
CA VAL A 192 -8.67 8.09 -21.06
C VAL A 192 -9.18 9.48 -21.41
N GLU A 193 -9.95 10.05 -20.50
CA GLU A 193 -10.46 11.42 -20.61
C GLU A 193 -9.65 12.34 -19.68
N VAL A 194 -8.97 13.32 -20.27
CA VAL A 194 -8.17 14.30 -19.51
C VAL A 194 -8.86 15.65 -19.56
N THR A 195 -9.19 16.17 -18.39
CA THR A 195 -9.65 17.55 -18.16
C THR A 195 -8.62 18.32 -17.35
N PRO A 196 -8.65 19.66 -17.35
CA PRO A 196 -7.69 20.45 -16.57
C PRO A 196 -7.68 20.14 -15.07
N SER A 197 -8.79 19.64 -14.53
CA SER A 197 -8.95 19.35 -13.09
C SER A 197 -9.01 17.87 -12.75
N ASN A 198 -9.19 16.97 -13.74
CA ASN A 198 -9.37 15.56 -13.46
C ASN A 198 -8.94 14.66 -14.64
N THR A 199 -8.47 13.47 -14.31
CA THR A 199 -8.18 12.40 -15.27
C THR A 199 -9.09 11.22 -14.96
N VAL A 200 -9.85 10.76 -15.95
CA VAL A 200 -10.71 9.59 -15.83
C VAL A 200 -10.19 8.49 -16.75
N ILE A 201 -10.01 7.29 -16.20
CA ILE A 201 -9.53 6.12 -16.92
C ILE A 201 -10.62 5.05 -16.80
N THR A 202 -11.26 4.71 -17.92
CA THR A 202 -12.39 3.77 -17.97
C THR A 202 -11.99 2.53 -18.76
N GLU A 203 -12.24 1.33 -18.22
CA GLU A 203 -11.88 0.07 -18.92
C GLU A 203 -12.76 -0.14 -20.16
N ASP A 204 -12.11 -0.37 -21.31
CA ASP A 204 -12.77 -0.86 -22.53
C ASP A 204 -12.80 -2.40 -22.47
N THR A 205 -13.97 -2.95 -22.16
CA THR A 205 -14.17 -4.40 -22.01
C THR A 205 -14.37 -5.14 -23.35
N GLU A 206 -14.53 -4.43 -24.46
CA GLU A 206 -14.73 -5.05 -25.77
C GLU A 206 -13.41 -5.54 -26.37
N LYS A 207 -12.30 -4.85 -26.06
CA LYS A 207 -10.96 -5.20 -26.54
C LYS A 207 -10.27 -6.17 -25.58
N ILE A 208 -10.15 -7.42 -26.03
CA ILE A 208 -9.53 -8.51 -25.25
C ILE A 208 -8.07 -8.75 -25.66
N ALA A 209 -7.76 -8.64 -26.95
CA ALA A 209 -6.41 -8.88 -27.45
C ALA A 209 -5.46 -7.78 -26.97
N PHE A 210 -4.24 -8.16 -26.59
CA PHE A 210 -3.22 -7.20 -26.20
C PHE A 210 -2.74 -6.38 -27.41
N ALA A 211 -2.27 -5.16 -27.15
CA ALA A 211 -1.46 -4.44 -28.12
C ALA A 211 -0.10 -5.13 -28.30
N ASP A 212 0.55 -4.86 -29.43
CA ASP A 212 1.88 -5.36 -29.74
C ASP A 212 2.94 -4.30 -29.35
N PRO A 213 3.54 -4.38 -28.14
CA PRO A 213 4.65 -3.50 -27.80
C PRO A 213 5.88 -3.84 -28.63
N VAL A 214 6.72 -2.84 -28.92
CA VAL A 214 8.08 -3.08 -29.43
C VAL A 214 8.89 -3.77 -28.33
N VAL A 215 9.35 -5.00 -28.60
CA VAL A 215 10.13 -5.79 -27.66
C VAL A 215 11.59 -5.85 -28.10
N LEU A 216 12.47 -5.32 -27.26
CA LEU A 216 13.91 -5.44 -27.41
C LEU A 216 14.47 -6.37 -26.34
N ALA A 217 15.10 -7.47 -26.76
CA ALA A 217 15.88 -8.35 -25.91
C ALA A 217 17.36 -8.22 -26.28
N PHE A 218 18.26 -8.15 -25.30
CA PHE A 218 19.69 -8.04 -25.55
C PHE A 218 20.50 -8.96 -24.64
N ASP A 219 21.68 -9.33 -25.12
CA ASP A 219 22.70 -10.05 -24.38
C ASP A 219 24.07 -9.42 -24.67
N ILE A 220 24.96 -9.46 -23.68
CA ILE A 220 26.27 -8.83 -23.78
C ILE A 220 27.38 -9.83 -23.52
N GLU A 221 28.43 -9.70 -24.30
CA GLU A 221 29.67 -10.45 -24.10
C GLU A 221 30.77 -9.50 -23.64
N THR A 222 31.53 -9.94 -22.64
CA THR A 222 32.56 -9.14 -21.99
C THR A 222 33.89 -9.88 -21.96
N THR A 223 34.99 -9.13 -21.94
CA THR A 223 36.28 -9.73 -21.59
C THR A 223 36.24 -10.23 -20.16
N LYS A 224 37.10 -11.21 -19.85
CA LYS A 224 37.31 -11.63 -18.47
C LYS A 224 38.68 -12.25 -18.28
N ALA A 225 39.22 -12.10 -17.09
CA ALA A 225 40.42 -12.82 -16.71
C ALA A 225 40.19 -14.35 -16.66
N PRO A 226 41.20 -15.18 -16.97
CA PRO A 226 41.09 -16.63 -16.85
C PRO A 226 40.68 -17.07 -15.45
N LEU A 227 39.72 -18.01 -15.36
CA LEU A 227 39.19 -18.57 -14.11
C LEU A 227 38.57 -17.53 -13.14
N LYS A 228 38.25 -16.33 -13.61
CA LYS A 228 37.52 -15.31 -12.85
C LYS A 228 36.21 -14.94 -13.54
N PHE A 229 35.33 -14.32 -12.76
CA PHE A 229 34.17 -13.59 -13.28
C PHE A 229 34.61 -12.26 -13.91
N PRO A 230 33.85 -11.73 -14.88
CA PRO A 230 34.05 -10.38 -15.41
C PRO A 230 33.95 -9.32 -14.30
N ASP A 231 34.80 -8.30 -14.37
CA ASP A 231 34.78 -7.14 -13.47
C ASP A 231 34.58 -5.85 -14.29
N SER A 232 33.45 -5.18 -14.09
CA SER A 232 33.05 -3.99 -14.86
C SER A 232 34.00 -2.79 -14.73
N SER A 233 34.93 -2.79 -13.77
CA SER A 233 35.92 -1.72 -13.60
C SER A 233 37.15 -1.88 -14.49
N ILE A 234 37.45 -3.10 -14.95
CA ILE A 234 38.65 -3.45 -15.71
C ILE A 234 38.35 -4.11 -17.05
N ASP A 235 37.30 -4.92 -17.12
CA ASP A 235 36.88 -5.64 -18.30
C ASP A 235 36.01 -4.76 -19.19
N GLN A 236 36.02 -5.06 -20.49
CA GLN A 236 35.31 -4.29 -21.51
C GLN A 236 34.25 -5.15 -22.19
N ILE A 237 33.17 -4.49 -22.63
CA ILE A 237 32.16 -5.11 -23.49
C ILE A 237 32.80 -5.34 -24.87
N MET A 238 32.76 -6.58 -25.34
CA MET A 238 33.26 -6.98 -26.64
C MET A 238 32.15 -7.08 -27.68
N MET A 239 30.94 -7.51 -27.29
CA MET A 239 29.79 -7.60 -28.19
C MET A 239 28.48 -7.29 -27.44
N ILE A 240 27.50 -6.74 -28.15
CA ILE A 240 26.11 -6.59 -27.70
C ILE A 240 25.23 -7.15 -28.82
N SER A 241 24.61 -8.29 -28.60
CA SER A 241 23.60 -8.84 -29.49
C SER A 241 22.22 -8.43 -28.99
N TYR A 242 21.34 -7.99 -29.89
CA TYR A 242 19.96 -7.70 -29.53
C TYR A 242 19.00 -8.05 -30.65
N MET A 243 17.76 -8.34 -30.28
CA MET A 243 16.66 -8.56 -31.22
C MET A 243 15.57 -7.53 -30.95
N ILE A 244 15.04 -6.92 -32.02
CA ILE A 244 13.90 -6.01 -31.97
C ILE A 244 12.81 -6.61 -32.86
N ASP A 245 11.68 -6.99 -32.28
CA ASP A 245 10.52 -7.53 -33.01
C ASP A 245 10.84 -8.66 -34.02
N GLY A 246 11.88 -9.46 -33.72
CA GLY A 246 12.36 -10.57 -34.55
C GLY A 246 13.59 -10.25 -35.41
N ASP A 247 13.93 -8.97 -35.60
CA ASP A 247 15.11 -8.55 -36.33
C ASP A 247 16.36 -8.57 -35.43
N GLY A 248 17.37 -9.34 -35.84
CA GLY A 248 18.62 -9.50 -35.09
C GLY A 248 19.68 -8.45 -35.46
N PHE A 249 20.36 -7.93 -34.44
CA PHE A 249 21.44 -6.97 -34.58
C PHE A 249 22.63 -7.36 -33.70
N LEU A 250 23.84 -7.07 -34.17
CA LEU A 250 25.08 -7.32 -33.45
C LEU A 250 25.97 -6.08 -33.49
N ILE A 251 26.27 -5.52 -32.32
CA ILE A 251 27.27 -4.46 -32.16
C ILE A 251 28.57 -5.11 -31.69
N THR A 252 29.66 -4.88 -32.41
CA THR A 252 30.98 -5.43 -32.09
C THR A 252 31.99 -4.33 -31.74
N ASN A 253 32.78 -4.54 -30.70
CA ASN A 253 33.88 -3.65 -30.34
C ASN A 253 35.18 -4.03 -31.08
N ARG A 254 35.55 -3.25 -32.10
CA ARG A 254 36.74 -3.49 -32.95
C ARG A 254 38.09 -3.30 -32.25
N SER A 255 38.13 -2.75 -31.03
CA SER A 255 39.36 -2.73 -30.24
C SER A 255 39.72 -4.10 -29.65
N ILE A 256 38.75 -5.02 -29.59
CA ILE A 256 38.87 -6.35 -28.99
C ILE A 256 38.70 -7.43 -30.05
N ILE A 257 37.64 -7.35 -30.86
CA ILE A 257 37.40 -8.27 -31.97
C ILE A 257 38.43 -7.97 -33.06
N SER A 258 39.08 -8.99 -33.64
CA SER A 258 40.17 -8.79 -34.61
C SER A 258 39.69 -8.50 -36.04
N GLU A 259 38.49 -8.94 -36.41
CA GLU A 259 37.93 -8.82 -37.76
C GLU A 259 36.51 -8.25 -37.81
N ASP A 260 36.12 -7.69 -38.95
CA ASP A 260 34.75 -7.23 -39.19
C ASP A 260 33.85 -8.46 -39.42
N ILE A 261 32.79 -8.58 -38.62
CA ILE A 261 31.80 -9.64 -38.78
C ILE A 261 30.79 -9.21 -39.85
N GLN A 262 30.56 -10.06 -40.85
CA GLN A 262 29.54 -9.85 -41.88
C GLN A 262 28.17 -10.35 -41.40
N ASP A 263 27.10 -9.87 -42.01
CA ASP A 263 25.74 -10.33 -41.75
C ASP A 263 25.63 -11.86 -41.98
N PHE A 264 24.94 -12.54 -41.07
CA PHE A 264 24.72 -13.99 -41.09
C PHE A 264 23.36 -14.37 -40.48
N GLU A 265 22.95 -15.62 -40.63
CA GLU A 265 21.71 -16.19 -40.10
C GLU A 265 22.04 -17.32 -39.10
N TYR A 266 21.32 -17.38 -37.97
CA TYR A 266 21.48 -18.36 -36.90
C TYR A 266 20.13 -18.82 -36.36
#